data_AF-A0A0D1VW74-F1
#
_entry.id   AF-A0A0D1VW74-F1
#
_cell.length_a   1.000
_cell.length_b   1.000
_cell.length_c   1.000
_cell.angle_alpha   90.00
_cell.angle_beta   90.00
_cell.angle_gamma   90.00
#
_symmetry.space_group_name_H-M   'P 1'
#
loop_
_entity.id
_entity.type
_entity.pdbx_description
1 polymer ?
#
loop_
_entity_poly.entity_id
_entity_poly.type
_entity_poly.pdbx_seq_one_letter_code
_entity_poly.pdbx_strand_id
1 'polypeptide(L)'
;MIFGLALLILLIFFTPNMPFKDTFSQLKSQLKGLQQEGQKYLNDYQSNRQSQSQQGYPGSPQQYQPQYQGQPQQGYAGAPQQYQGGPPPIPHGTHPGANQPSPTYWQPRFDQSNPVSTDWEHKEGNNNGWGNNEIENYTSSPTNSFHASNKLILRAVSQPNYPDPSQKYTSARLVSRQRLARSRGSLVASLTLPCALGIWPAFWLLPFEPFSWPTDGEVDIAETWNGDGINHSCLHWGFYTPQDTDKHRVVGTNVAGMQSGRSVRFEFAWWQDDNSNQGRLVWWIDGKAVMKAPVPAGTRRMADFVVLLNIAMGGNVCQGQMPREGTYDFVVHELKMLEEPESGGWAKFEKDWRKVREGDKI
;
A
#
# COMPACT_ATOMS: atom_id res chain seq x y z
N MET A 1 8.19 18.94 5.99
CA MET A 1 7.77 19.64 4.76
C MET A 1 8.63 19.13 3.59
N ILE A 2 8.53 17.83 3.23
CA ILE A 2 9.46 17.16 2.29
C ILE A 2 8.68 16.18 1.37
N PHE A 3 7.67 16.68 0.67
CA PHE A 3 6.90 15.83 -0.26
C PHE A 3 6.45 16.56 -1.54
N GLY A 4 6.52 17.91 -1.59
CA GLY A 4 5.87 18.72 -2.64
C GLY A 4 6.58 18.96 -3.96
N LEU A 5 7.71 18.29 -4.27
CA LEU A 5 8.46 18.59 -5.51
C LEU A 5 8.44 17.47 -6.56
N ALA A 6 8.00 16.25 -6.26
CA ALA A 6 8.24 15.10 -7.14
C ALA A 6 7.15 14.84 -8.20
N LEU A 7 5.98 15.49 -8.12
CA LEU A 7 4.83 15.13 -8.98
C LEU A 7 4.42 16.17 -10.01
N LEU A 8 5.25 17.21 -10.23
CA LEU A 8 5.01 18.20 -11.29
C LEU A 8 5.17 17.59 -12.70
N ILE A 9 5.76 16.40 -12.83
CA ILE A 9 6.08 15.78 -14.12
C ILE A 9 4.91 14.96 -14.69
N LEU A 10 3.94 14.57 -13.88
CA LEU A 10 2.74 13.89 -14.40
C LEU A 10 1.84 14.81 -15.26
N LEU A 11 2.06 16.13 -15.19
CA LEU A 11 1.34 17.15 -15.97
C LEU A 11 1.81 17.28 -17.43
N ILE A 12 2.88 16.61 -17.86
CA ILE A 12 3.51 16.90 -19.17
C ILE A 12 2.89 16.16 -20.36
N PHE A 13 2.05 15.12 -20.18
CA PHE A 13 1.66 14.27 -21.33
C PHE A 13 0.19 14.19 -21.73
N PHE A 14 -0.74 14.94 -21.13
CA PHE A 14 -2.15 14.90 -21.59
C PHE A 14 -2.85 16.26 -21.60
N THR A 15 -2.51 17.11 -22.57
CA THR A 15 -3.45 18.08 -23.13
C THR A 15 -3.29 18.13 -24.66
N PRO A 16 -4.33 17.88 -25.46
CA PRO A 16 -4.33 18.28 -26.85
C PRO A 16 -4.69 19.77 -26.91
N ASN A 17 -3.76 20.60 -27.39
CA ASN A 17 -3.91 22.02 -27.78
C ASN A 17 -3.65 23.12 -26.72
N MET A 18 -2.39 23.29 -26.26
CA MET A 18 -1.91 24.61 -25.81
C MET A 18 -0.51 24.95 -26.37
N PRO A 19 -0.25 26.22 -26.76
CA PRO A 19 1.05 26.62 -27.31
C PRO A 19 2.13 26.70 -26.21
N PHE A 20 3.20 25.93 -26.43
CA PHE A 20 4.35 25.65 -25.56
C PHE A 20 5.04 26.85 -24.86
N LYS A 21 4.81 28.09 -25.30
CA LYS A 21 5.52 29.28 -24.80
C LYS A 21 4.93 29.85 -23.51
N ASP A 22 3.63 29.69 -23.30
CA ASP A 22 2.93 30.27 -22.14
C ASP A 22 3.13 29.42 -20.88
N THR A 23 3.13 28.09 -21.04
CA THR A 23 3.41 27.11 -19.98
C THR A 23 4.82 27.27 -19.39
N PHE A 24 5.81 27.55 -20.23
CA PHE A 24 7.21 27.69 -19.80
C PHE A 24 7.46 28.98 -19.00
N SER A 25 6.67 30.03 -19.27
CA SER A 25 6.78 31.31 -18.58
C SER A 25 6.15 31.25 -17.19
N GLN A 26 5.02 30.55 -17.03
CA GLN A 26 4.42 30.27 -15.72
C GLN A 26 5.29 29.34 -14.86
N LEU A 27 5.92 28.33 -15.46
CA LEU A 27 6.87 27.44 -14.79
C LEU A 27 8.06 28.22 -14.20
N LYS A 28 8.62 29.18 -14.95
CA LYS A 28 9.72 30.02 -14.48
C LYS A 28 9.32 30.93 -13.32
N SER A 29 8.08 31.45 -13.30
CA SER A 29 7.62 32.27 -12.17
C SER A 29 7.40 31.45 -10.90
N GLN A 30 6.86 30.23 -11.03
CA GLN A 30 6.61 29.34 -9.89
C GLN A 30 7.91 28.82 -9.26
N LEU A 31 8.91 28.47 -10.08
CA LEU A 31 10.23 28.06 -9.61
C LEU A 31 10.97 29.17 -8.85
N LYS A 32 10.82 30.43 -9.28
CA LYS A 32 11.41 31.58 -8.57
C LYS A 32 10.75 31.85 -7.21
N GLY A 33 9.44 31.63 -7.09
CA GLY A 33 8.71 31.77 -5.83
C GLY A 33 9.16 30.73 -4.79
N LEU A 34 9.25 29.46 -5.21
CA LEU A 34 9.67 28.34 -4.35
C LEU A 34 11.12 28.49 -3.85
N GLN A 35 12.01 29.03 -4.68
CA GLN A 35 13.40 29.28 -4.30
C GLN A 35 13.51 30.37 -3.22
N GLN A 36 12.70 31.44 -3.31
CA GLN A 36 12.70 32.53 -2.33
C GLN A 36 12.12 32.09 -0.98
N GLU A 37 11.07 31.27 -0.98
CA GLU A 37 10.48 30.73 0.25
C GLU A 37 11.40 29.75 0.97
N GLY A 38 12.06 28.85 0.23
CA GLY A 38 13.03 27.90 0.80
C GLY A 38 14.21 28.59 1.49
N GLN A 39 14.64 29.74 0.96
CA GLN A 39 15.75 30.52 1.52
C GLN A 39 15.37 31.27 2.80
N LYS A 40 14.09 31.67 2.93
CA LYS A 40 13.54 32.26 4.16
C LYS A 40 13.43 31.21 5.27
N TYR A 41 12.97 30.00 4.94
CA TYR A 41 12.87 28.88 5.90
C TYR A 41 14.22 28.40 6.44
N LEU A 42 15.28 28.38 5.62
CA LEU A 42 16.63 28.02 6.06
C LEU A 42 17.18 28.98 7.12
N ASN A 43 16.88 30.27 6.98
CA ASN A 43 17.28 31.29 7.96
C ASN A 43 16.51 31.15 9.28
N ASP A 44 15.21 30.81 9.22
CA ASP A 44 14.37 30.60 10.41
C ASP A 44 14.66 29.27 11.13
N TYR A 45 15.14 28.25 10.41
CA TYR A 45 15.56 26.98 11.01
C TYR A 45 16.90 27.09 11.74
N GLN A 46 17.83 27.91 11.24
CA GLN A 46 19.12 28.14 11.91
C GLN A 46 18.97 28.93 13.21
N SER A 47 17.98 29.84 13.32
CA SER A 47 17.74 30.60 14.54
C SER A 47 17.08 29.77 15.66
N ASN A 48 16.28 28.75 15.32
CA ASN A 48 15.55 27.93 16.31
C ASN A 48 16.36 26.76 16.90
N ARG A 49 17.54 26.42 16.38
CA ARG A 49 18.38 25.35 16.95
C ARG A 49 19.13 25.74 18.24
N GLN A 50 19.17 27.02 18.61
CA GLN A 50 19.88 27.47 19.81
C GLN A 50 19.07 27.36 21.11
N SER A 51 17.79 26.94 21.08
CA SER A 51 16.89 27.14 22.22
C SER A 51 16.29 25.90 22.90
N GLN A 52 16.54 24.65 22.47
CA GLN A 52 15.94 23.48 23.15
C GLN A 52 16.87 22.26 23.25
N SER A 53 17.66 22.21 24.32
CA SER A 53 18.19 20.97 24.88
C SER A 53 18.07 21.03 26.41
N GLN A 54 16.97 20.48 26.97
CA GLN A 54 16.91 19.90 28.32
C GLN A 54 15.48 19.43 28.66
N GLN A 55 15.30 18.10 28.86
CA GLN A 55 14.54 17.42 29.93
C GLN A 55 14.02 16.03 29.48
N GLY A 56 14.23 14.99 30.31
CA GLY A 56 13.92 13.57 30.04
C GLY A 56 12.84 12.96 30.95
N TYR A 57 12.49 11.68 30.72
CA TYR A 57 11.43 10.91 31.42
C TYR A 57 11.84 9.43 31.72
N PRO A 58 11.31 8.77 32.78
CA PRO A 58 11.61 7.34 33.11
C PRO A 58 10.40 6.35 33.15
N GLY A 59 10.67 5.06 32.92
CA GLY A 59 10.18 3.87 33.70
C GLY A 59 8.92 3.06 33.27
N SER A 60 9.03 1.71 33.22
CA SER A 60 7.96 0.70 32.89
C SER A 60 7.86 -0.43 33.95
N PRO A 61 6.76 -1.23 34.02
CA PRO A 61 6.85 -2.61 34.55
C PRO A 61 6.04 -3.73 33.81
N GLN A 62 6.34 -4.98 34.22
CA GLN A 62 6.32 -6.31 33.55
C GLN A 62 5.01 -7.16 33.54
N GLN A 63 5.04 -8.22 32.70
CA GLN A 63 4.07 -9.31 32.44
C GLN A 63 4.00 -10.43 33.51
N TYR A 64 2.88 -11.18 33.52
CA TYR A 64 2.64 -12.42 34.29
C TYR A 64 2.15 -13.57 33.36
N GLN A 65 2.59 -14.82 33.63
CA GLN A 65 2.07 -16.07 33.05
C GLN A 65 1.60 -17.02 34.17
N PRO A 66 0.63 -17.92 33.91
CA PRO A 66 0.44 -19.12 34.76
C PRO A 66 0.62 -20.46 34.03
N GLN A 67 1.09 -21.43 34.83
CA GLN A 67 1.51 -22.79 34.53
C GLN A 67 0.41 -23.79 34.93
N TYR A 68 0.15 -24.83 34.13
CA TYR A 68 -0.82 -25.91 34.47
C TYR A 68 -0.12 -27.23 34.86
N GLN A 69 -0.53 -27.80 35.99
CA GLN A 69 -0.18 -29.13 36.50
C GLN A 69 -1.26 -30.16 36.13
N GLY A 70 -0.84 -31.39 35.84
CA GLY A 70 -1.70 -32.52 35.47
C GLY A 70 -2.19 -33.37 36.63
N GLN A 71 -3.15 -34.27 36.34
CA GLN A 71 -3.66 -35.33 37.23
C GLN A 71 -4.34 -36.47 36.40
N PRO A 72 -4.53 -37.69 36.97
CA PRO A 72 -3.99 -38.93 36.37
C PRO A 72 -4.98 -40.00 35.87
N GLN A 73 -4.42 -41.02 35.21
CA GLN A 73 -5.08 -42.22 34.65
C GLN A 73 -5.60 -43.21 35.70
N GLN A 74 -6.78 -43.81 35.43
CA GLN A 74 -7.23 -45.07 36.02
C GLN A 74 -7.40 -46.13 34.92
N GLY A 75 -6.89 -47.33 35.17
CA GLY A 75 -7.00 -48.50 34.30
C GLY A 75 -8.13 -49.44 34.73
N TYR A 76 -8.62 -50.23 33.78
CA TYR A 76 -9.34 -51.48 34.03
C TYR A 76 -8.97 -52.50 32.96
N ALA A 77 -8.70 -53.72 33.42
CA ALA A 77 -8.38 -54.90 32.62
C ALA A 77 -9.63 -55.78 32.45
N GLY A 78 -9.76 -56.39 31.27
CA GLY A 78 -10.74 -57.45 30.98
C GLY A 78 -10.65 -57.89 29.52
N ALA A 79 -10.39 -59.18 29.29
CA ALA A 79 -10.36 -59.85 27.98
C ALA A 79 -10.97 -61.25 28.14
N PRO A 80 -11.25 -62.03 27.08
CA PRO A 80 -11.85 -61.69 25.78
C PRO A 80 -13.01 -62.65 25.41
N GLN A 81 -13.84 -62.30 24.42
CA GLN A 81 -14.61 -63.29 23.66
C GLN A 81 -14.42 -63.09 22.15
N GLN A 82 -14.07 -64.20 21.50
CA GLN A 82 -13.76 -64.32 20.08
C GLN A 82 -15.03 -64.23 19.24
N TYR A 83 -15.05 -63.31 18.28
CA TYR A 83 -15.89 -63.39 17.09
C TYR A 83 -14.97 -63.43 15.86
N GLN A 84 -15.06 -64.53 15.11
CA GLN A 84 -14.42 -64.69 13.81
C GLN A 84 -15.22 -63.92 12.75
N GLY A 85 -14.59 -62.91 12.16
CA GLY A 85 -15.04 -62.22 10.95
C GLY A 85 -13.88 -61.37 10.45
N GLY A 86 -13.26 -61.76 9.33
CA GLY A 86 -12.12 -61.03 8.78
C GLY A 86 -12.50 -59.60 8.39
N PRO A 87 -11.62 -58.60 8.61
CA PRO A 87 -11.88 -57.24 8.14
C PRO A 87 -11.95 -57.21 6.60
N PRO A 88 -12.87 -56.41 6.01
CA PRO A 88 -12.89 -56.21 4.57
C PRO A 88 -11.57 -55.57 4.10
N PRO A 89 -11.15 -55.82 2.85
CA PRO A 89 -9.90 -55.24 2.32
C PRO A 89 -9.94 -53.71 2.40
N ILE A 90 -8.89 -53.13 2.98
CA ILE A 90 -8.68 -51.69 3.06
C ILE A 90 -8.60 -51.14 1.62
N PRO A 91 -9.45 -50.20 1.21
CA PRO A 91 -9.27 -49.50 -0.05
C PRO A 91 -7.90 -48.82 -0.06
N HIS A 92 -7.01 -49.23 -0.95
CA HIS A 92 -5.77 -48.52 -1.22
C HIS A 92 -6.13 -47.17 -1.85
N GLY A 93 -6.07 -46.09 -1.07
CA GLY A 93 -6.15 -44.75 -1.63
C GLY A 93 -6.83 -43.67 -0.78
N THR A 94 -6.53 -43.57 0.51
CA THR A 94 -6.73 -42.30 1.23
C THR A 94 -5.55 -42.07 2.16
N HIS A 95 -4.42 -41.64 1.59
CA HIS A 95 -3.52 -40.79 2.36
C HIS A 95 -4.30 -39.47 2.56
N PRO A 96 -4.57 -39.01 3.79
CA PRO A 96 -4.85 -37.61 4.01
C PRO A 96 -3.64 -36.87 3.45
N GLY A 97 -3.86 -36.07 2.40
CA GLY A 97 -2.82 -35.25 1.81
C GLY A 97 -2.11 -34.52 2.94
N ALA A 98 -0.79 -34.68 3.01
CA ALA A 98 0.04 -33.95 3.96
C ALA A 98 -0.36 -32.48 3.94
N ASN A 99 -0.57 -31.89 5.11
CA ASN A 99 -0.71 -30.45 5.31
C ASN A 99 0.38 -29.75 4.49
N GLN A 100 0.04 -29.29 3.28
CA GLN A 100 0.85 -28.32 2.59
C GLN A 100 0.76 -27.06 3.46
N PRO A 101 1.87 -26.50 3.97
CA PRO A 101 1.81 -25.22 4.65
C PRO A 101 1.10 -24.25 3.70
N SER A 102 0.09 -23.55 4.23
CA SER A 102 -0.63 -22.54 3.46
C SER A 102 0.40 -21.61 2.81
N PRO A 103 0.34 -21.36 1.49
CA PRO A 103 1.25 -20.41 0.86
C PRO A 103 1.04 -19.00 1.43
N THR A 104 -0.09 -18.72 2.10
CA THR A 104 -0.36 -17.48 2.82
C THR A 104 0.27 -17.49 4.21
N TYR A 105 1.17 -16.53 4.47
CA TYR A 105 1.75 -16.32 5.80
C TYR A 105 1.10 -15.16 6.57
N TRP A 106 0.34 -14.29 5.91
CA TRP A 106 -0.46 -13.28 6.59
C TRP A 106 -1.69 -12.83 5.78
N GLN A 107 -2.77 -12.54 6.48
CA GLN A 107 -4.01 -11.96 5.95
C GLN A 107 -4.71 -11.15 7.06
N PRO A 108 -5.18 -9.92 6.80
CA PRO A 108 -5.99 -9.15 7.75
C PRO A 108 -7.37 -9.76 7.95
N ARG A 109 -7.96 -9.55 9.12
CA ARG A 109 -9.26 -10.08 9.52
C ARG A 109 -10.37 -9.09 9.20
N PHE A 110 -10.99 -9.28 8.04
CA PHE A 110 -12.16 -8.51 7.66
C PHE A 110 -13.41 -9.08 8.35
N ASP A 111 -13.58 -8.78 9.64
CA ASP A 111 -14.74 -9.19 10.42
C ASP A 111 -15.33 -7.95 11.11
N GLN A 112 -16.66 -7.82 11.08
CA GLN A 112 -17.39 -6.73 11.73
C GLN A 112 -17.18 -6.66 13.24
N SER A 113 -16.88 -7.78 13.90
CA SER A 113 -16.57 -7.79 15.33
C SER A 113 -15.17 -7.28 15.66
N ASN A 114 -14.28 -7.19 14.66
CA ASN A 114 -12.91 -6.73 14.84
C ASN A 114 -12.78 -5.24 14.50
N PRO A 115 -12.25 -4.41 15.41
CA PRO A 115 -11.87 -3.04 15.06
C PRO A 115 -10.90 -3.02 13.87
N VAL A 116 -11.04 -2.07 12.95
CA VAL A 116 -10.08 -1.87 11.84
C VAL A 116 -8.64 -1.71 12.36
N SER A 117 -8.47 -1.07 13.53
CA SER A 117 -7.17 -0.86 14.18
C SER A 117 -6.43 -2.14 14.62
N THR A 118 -7.11 -3.29 14.53
CA THR A 118 -6.58 -4.62 14.85
C THR A 118 -5.42 -4.99 13.93
N ASP A 119 -5.55 -4.74 12.63
CA ASP A 119 -4.53 -5.06 11.63
C ASP A 119 -3.92 -3.78 10.98
N TRP A 120 -4.51 -2.62 11.28
CA TRP A 120 -4.15 -1.34 10.67
C TRP A 120 -3.86 -0.25 11.72
N GLU A 121 -3.02 0.71 11.35
CA GLU A 121 -2.87 2.00 12.01
C GLU A 121 -3.49 3.08 11.13
N HIS A 122 -4.28 3.97 11.72
CA HIS A 122 -4.81 5.14 11.02
C HIS A 122 -3.78 6.28 11.08
N LYS A 123 -3.43 6.83 9.92
CA LYS A 123 -2.76 8.13 9.84
C LYS A 123 -3.84 9.20 9.69
N GLU A 124 -3.89 10.14 10.62
CA GLU A 124 -4.97 11.13 10.74
C GLU A 124 -4.51 12.54 10.35
N GLY A 125 -5.46 13.41 10.04
CA GLY A 125 -5.21 14.79 9.63
C GLY A 125 -5.05 14.97 8.12
N ASN A 126 -4.92 16.24 7.71
CA ASN A 126 -4.52 16.63 6.35
C ASN A 126 -3.00 16.86 6.21
N ASN A 127 -2.29 17.11 7.32
CA ASN A 127 -0.82 17.26 7.36
C ASN A 127 -0.23 18.16 6.25
N ASN A 128 -0.86 19.31 5.98
CA ASN A 128 -0.54 20.22 4.88
C ASN A 128 -0.61 19.54 3.49
N GLY A 129 -1.72 18.83 3.25
CA GLY A 129 -2.01 18.12 2.02
C GLY A 129 -1.10 16.93 1.72
N TRP A 130 -0.55 16.29 2.75
CA TRP A 130 0.30 15.09 2.66
C TRP A 130 1.47 15.18 1.67
N GLY A 131 1.86 16.41 1.29
CA GLY A 131 2.85 16.65 0.25
C GLY A 131 2.34 16.81 -1.16
N ASN A 132 1.12 16.40 -1.43
CA ASN A 132 0.56 16.38 -2.78
C ASN A 132 -0.56 17.39 -2.96
N ASN A 133 -0.71 18.35 -2.04
CA ASN A 133 -1.84 19.29 -2.01
C ASN A 133 -3.21 18.57 -1.94
N GLU A 134 -3.23 17.43 -1.25
CA GLU A 134 -4.44 16.68 -0.90
C GLU A 134 -5.37 17.54 -0.01
N ILE A 135 -6.68 17.41 -0.17
CA ILE A 135 -7.67 18.27 0.54
C ILE A 135 -8.37 17.56 1.69
N GLU A 136 -8.29 16.23 1.75
CA GLU A 136 -9.00 15.44 2.75
C GLU A 136 -8.35 15.53 4.13
N ASN A 137 -9.20 15.43 5.15
CA ASN A 137 -8.79 15.14 6.50
C ASN A 137 -8.94 13.63 6.73
N TYR A 138 -7.83 12.89 6.85
CA TYR A 138 -7.91 11.48 7.22
C TYR A 138 -8.35 11.32 8.67
N THR A 139 -9.21 10.35 8.95
CA THR A 139 -9.73 10.11 10.31
C THR A 139 -9.73 8.61 10.64
N SER A 140 -9.79 8.30 11.93
CA SER A 140 -10.10 6.95 12.45
C SER A 140 -11.60 6.67 12.61
N SER A 141 -12.47 7.55 12.11
CA SER A 141 -13.92 7.42 12.24
C SER A 141 -14.44 6.13 11.57
N PRO A 142 -15.41 5.43 12.18
CA PRO A 142 -16.08 4.29 11.55
C PRO A 142 -16.90 4.69 10.30
N THR A 143 -17.09 5.99 10.03
CA THR A 143 -17.66 6.47 8.77
C THR A 143 -16.69 6.39 7.60
N ASN A 144 -15.38 6.44 7.87
CA ASN A 144 -14.33 6.47 6.85
C ASN A 144 -13.60 5.13 6.69
N SER A 145 -13.61 4.27 7.70
CA SER A 145 -13.11 2.90 7.56
C SER A 145 -13.86 1.93 8.46
N PHE A 146 -14.32 0.81 7.89
CA PHE A 146 -15.09 -0.19 8.63
C PHE A 146 -15.06 -1.55 7.91
N HIS A 147 -15.35 -2.61 8.65
CA HIS A 147 -15.59 -3.92 8.06
C HIS A 147 -17.08 -4.09 7.74
N ALA A 148 -17.39 -4.69 6.58
CA ALA A 148 -18.73 -5.12 6.26
C ALA A 148 -18.75 -6.29 5.28
N SER A 149 -19.61 -7.29 5.53
CA SER A 149 -19.76 -8.47 4.66
C SER A 149 -18.42 -9.15 4.32
N ASN A 150 -17.57 -9.34 5.33
CA ASN A 150 -16.23 -9.91 5.22
C ASN A 150 -15.24 -9.11 4.35
N LYS A 151 -15.42 -7.80 4.26
CA LYS A 151 -14.56 -6.88 3.49
C LYS A 151 -14.13 -5.71 4.36
N LEU A 152 -13.00 -5.11 4.03
CA LEU A 152 -12.62 -3.79 4.53
C LEU A 152 -13.08 -2.73 3.52
N ILE A 153 -13.75 -1.70 4.03
CA ILE A 153 -14.22 -0.57 3.24
C ILE A 153 -13.55 0.68 3.76
N LEU A 154 -12.86 1.42 2.88
CA LEU A 154 -12.48 2.81 3.10
C LEU A 154 -13.49 3.68 2.36
N ARG A 155 -13.97 4.74 3.00
CA ARG A 155 -14.96 5.65 2.46
C ARG A 155 -14.46 7.08 2.53
N ALA A 156 -14.27 7.69 1.37
CA ALA A 156 -14.12 9.13 1.26
C ALA A 156 -15.51 9.78 1.26
N VAL A 157 -15.67 10.84 2.04
CA VAL A 157 -16.91 11.61 2.17
C VAL A 157 -16.62 13.04 1.73
N SER A 158 -17.33 13.51 0.71
CA SER A 158 -17.27 14.89 0.23
C SER A 158 -18.57 15.61 0.59
N GLN A 159 -18.43 16.68 1.38
CA GLN A 159 -19.49 17.58 1.84
C GLN A 159 -18.98 19.03 1.73
N PRO A 160 -18.83 19.58 0.51
CA PRO A 160 -18.17 20.87 0.28
C PRO A 160 -18.81 22.05 1.04
N ASN A 161 -20.11 21.93 1.32
CA ASN A 161 -20.91 22.93 2.02
C ASN A 161 -20.98 22.72 3.54
N TYR A 162 -20.28 21.73 4.09
CA TYR A 162 -20.29 21.48 5.53
C TYR A 162 -19.67 22.68 6.28
N PRO A 163 -20.28 23.15 7.41
CA PRO A 163 -19.79 24.34 8.11
C PRO A 163 -18.38 24.21 8.67
N ASP A 164 -18.05 23.04 9.24
CA ASP A 164 -16.72 22.72 9.73
C ASP A 164 -15.79 22.35 8.55
N PRO A 165 -14.71 23.13 8.30
CA PRO A 165 -13.76 22.84 7.24
C PRO A 165 -13.13 21.45 7.32
N SER A 166 -12.92 20.90 8.52
CA SER A 166 -12.29 19.59 8.74
C SER A 166 -13.20 18.41 8.37
N GLN A 167 -14.49 18.67 8.19
CA GLN A 167 -15.51 17.68 7.83
C GLN A 167 -15.94 17.78 6.36
N LYS A 168 -15.50 18.84 5.64
CA LYS A 168 -15.85 19.02 4.23
C LYS A 168 -15.37 17.88 3.34
N TYR A 169 -14.21 17.33 3.66
CA TYR A 169 -13.60 16.22 2.93
C TYR A 169 -12.95 15.32 3.97
N THR A 170 -13.53 14.15 4.23
CA THR A 170 -12.95 13.17 5.15
C THR A 170 -12.68 11.86 4.44
N SER A 171 -11.63 11.16 4.86
CA SER A 171 -11.26 9.87 4.30
C SER A 171 -10.52 9.01 5.33
N ALA A 172 -9.98 7.87 4.91
CA ALA A 172 -9.09 7.05 5.72
C ALA A 172 -7.75 6.81 5.00
N ARG A 173 -6.67 6.78 5.78
CA ARG A 173 -5.34 6.33 5.38
C ARG A 173 -4.86 5.30 6.40
N LEU A 174 -4.75 4.06 5.95
CA LEU A 174 -4.42 2.90 6.76
C LEU A 174 -3.02 2.41 6.44
N VAL A 175 -2.26 2.04 7.48
CA VAL A 175 -0.95 1.42 7.38
C VAL A 175 -1.01 0.05 8.05
N SER A 176 -0.55 -1.01 7.40
CA SER A 176 -0.59 -2.35 7.99
C SER A 176 0.35 -2.45 9.19
N ARG A 177 -0.10 -3.13 10.25
CA ARG A 177 0.78 -3.49 11.38
C ARG A 177 1.79 -4.57 11.00
N GLN A 178 1.42 -5.42 10.04
CA GLN A 178 2.30 -6.43 9.48
C GLN A 178 3.21 -5.80 8.42
N ARG A 179 4.53 -6.03 8.55
CA ARG A 179 5.51 -5.77 7.48
C ARG A 179 5.54 -6.94 6.49
N LEU A 180 6.06 -6.74 5.29
CA LEU A 180 6.27 -7.83 4.33
C LEU A 180 7.10 -8.98 4.92
N ALA A 181 8.08 -8.68 5.80
CA ALA A 181 8.79 -9.59 6.69
C ALA A 181 9.52 -10.77 6.04
N ARG A 182 9.71 -10.73 4.71
CA ARG A 182 10.40 -11.74 3.92
C ARG A 182 11.29 -11.08 2.87
N SER A 183 12.41 -11.71 2.54
CA SER A 183 13.28 -11.28 1.43
C SER A 183 12.72 -11.64 0.05
N ARG A 184 11.81 -12.61 0.01
CA ARG A 184 10.99 -12.92 -1.16
C ARG A 184 9.54 -13.16 -0.76
N GLY A 185 8.60 -12.75 -1.59
CA GLY A 185 7.18 -13.00 -1.36
C GLY A 185 6.29 -12.38 -2.43
N SER A 186 4.98 -12.55 -2.26
CA SER A 186 3.95 -11.92 -3.06
C SER A 186 2.89 -11.27 -2.17
N LEU A 187 2.39 -10.12 -2.57
CA LEU A 187 1.29 -9.40 -1.94
C LEU A 187 0.16 -9.32 -2.96
N VAL A 188 -1.01 -9.82 -2.57
CA VAL A 188 -2.18 -9.93 -3.45
C VAL A 188 -3.36 -9.19 -2.83
N ALA A 189 -4.11 -8.46 -3.66
CA ALA A 189 -5.36 -7.84 -3.27
C ALA A 189 -6.42 -7.92 -4.37
N SER A 190 -7.69 -8.11 -3.99
CA SER A 190 -8.84 -7.95 -4.89
C SER A 190 -9.63 -6.72 -4.47
N LEU A 191 -9.68 -5.72 -5.35
CA LEU A 191 -10.04 -4.36 -5.00
C LEU A 191 -11.16 -3.84 -5.91
N THR A 192 -12.15 -3.15 -5.36
CA THR A 192 -13.00 -2.23 -6.12
C THR A 192 -12.58 -0.81 -5.76
N LEU A 193 -12.02 -0.08 -6.72
CA LEU A 193 -11.54 1.29 -6.54
C LEU A 193 -12.65 2.29 -6.92
N PRO A 194 -12.83 3.39 -6.16
CA PRO A 194 -13.74 4.45 -6.55
C PRO A 194 -13.17 5.21 -7.77
N CYS A 195 -13.97 5.34 -8.82
CA CYS A 195 -13.62 6.10 -10.02
C CYS A 195 -14.49 7.35 -10.13
N ALA A 196 -13.94 8.51 -9.80
CA ALA A 196 -14.61 9.80 -9.96
C ALA A 196 -13.60 10.95 -10.08
N LEU A 197 -14.04 12.08 -10.63
CA LEU A 197 -13.24 13.32 -10.65
C LEU A 197 -12.82 13.73 -9.24
N GLY A 198 -11.56 14.14 -9.09
CA GLY A 198 -11.00 14.59 -7.81
C GLY A 198 -10.84 13.50 -6.75
N ILE A 199 -11.00 12.22 -7.10
CA ILE A 199 -10.80 11.07 -6.21
C ILE A 199 -9.54 10.32 -6.64
N TRP A 200 -8.66 9.99 -5.68
CA TRP A 200 -7.37 9.32 -5.89
C TRP A 200 -7.18 8.18 -4.88
N PRO A 201 -7.70 6.97 -5.16
CA PRO A 201 -7.42 5.79 -4.34
C PRO A 201 -6.04 5.20 -4.62
N ALA A 202 -5.40 4.69 -3.56
CA ALA A 202 -4.08 4.07 -3.65
C ALA A 202 -3.95 2.78 -2.80
N PHE A 203 -3.28 1.78 -3.36
CA PHE A 203 -2.76 0.58 -2.70
C PHE A 203 -1.27 0.46 -3.00
N TRP A 204 -0.46 0.63 -1.98
CA TRP A 204 0.96 0.96 -2.13
C TRP A 204 1.76 0.57 -0.89
N LEU A 205 3.07 0.75 -0.94
CA LEU A 205 4.01 0.33 0.09
C LEU A 205 5.00 1.43 0.44
N LEU A 206 5.28 1.57 1.73
CA LEU A 206 6.39 2.37 2.25
C LEU A 206 7.22 1.56 3.24
N PRO A 207 8.50 1.89 3.44
CA PRO A 207 9.29 1.41 4.56
C PRO A 207 8.58 1.66 5.90
N PHE A 208 8.70 0.72 6.84
CA PHE A 208 8.22 0.95 8.20
C PHE A 208 8.98 2.12 8.85
N GLU A 209 8.26 2.97 9.60
CA GLU A 209 8.82 4.15 10.25
C GLU A 209 9.90 3.81 11.31
N PRO A 210 10.94 4.65 11.48
CA PRO A 210 11.24 5.84 10.69
C PRO A 210 11.95 5.51 9.36
N PHE A 211 11.67 6.31 8.33
CA PHE A 211 12.30 6.20 7.02
C PHE A 211 12.53 7.58 6.38
N SER A 212 13.40 7.64 5.39
CA SER A 212 13.70 8.85 4.61
C SER A 212 13.15 8.73 3.20
N TRP A 213 12.04 9.43 2.94
CA TRP A 213 11.50 9.52 1.59
C TRP A 213 12.27 10.54 0.74
N PRO A 214 12.47 10.31 -0.57
CA PRO A 214 12.15 9.10 -1.34
C PRO A 214 13.24 8.02 -1.30
N THR A 215 14.42 8.29 -0.71
CA THR A 215 15.59 7.40 -0.79
C THR A 215 15.34 5.98 -0.29
N ASP A 216 14.59 5.83 0.80
CA ASP A 216 14.28 4.51 1.37
C ASP A 216 13.26 3.72 0.52
N GLY A 217 12.64 4.35 -0.47
CA GLY A 217 11.77 3.73 -1.47
C GLY A 217 10.28 3.92 -1.25
N GLU A 218 9.52 3.82 -2.34
CA GLU A 218 8.05 3.76 -2.40
C GLU A 218 7.64 2.85 -3.56
N VAL A 219 6.63 2.01 -3.35
CA VAL A 219 6.11 1.10 -4.37
C VAL A 219 4.59 1.25 -4.47
N ASP A 220 4.13 1.68 -5.64
CA ASP A 220 2.72 1.86 -5.90
C ASP A 220 2.21 0.71 -6.77
N ILE A 221 1.29 -0.07 -6.20
CA ILE A 221 0.75 -1.27 -6.85
C ILE A 221 -0.47 -0.89 -7.66
N ALA A 222 -1.37 -0.13 -7.04
CA ALA A 222 -2.53 0.43 -7.69
C ALA A 222 -2.76 1.89 -7.30
N GLU A 223 -2.65 2.79 -8.27
CA GLU A 223 -3.07 4.18 -8.17
C GLU A 223 -3.88 4.59 -9.39
N THR A 224 -4.98 5.28 -9.16
CA THR A 224 -5.78 5.89 -10.23
C THR A 224 -6.34 7.20 -9.70
N TRP A 225 -6.63 8.14 -10.59
CA TRP A 225 -7.27 9.39 -10.20
C TRP A 225 -8.25 9.84 -11.27
N ASN A 226 -9.12 10.77 -10.90
CA ASN A 226 -10.12 11.35 -11.78
C ASN A 226 -11.07 10.34 -12.44
N GLY A 227 -11.06 9.08 -11.98
CA GLY A 227 -11.87 8.00 -12.54
C GLY A 227 -11.56 7.69 -14.01
N ASP A 228 -10.32 7.89 -14.46
CA ASP A 228 -9.92 7.66 -15.86
C ASP A 228 -9.83 6.18 -16.26
N GLY A 229 -9.86 5.26 -15.28
CA GLY A 229 -9.76 3.81 -15.50
C GLY A 229 -8.33 3.33 -15.77
N ILE A 230 -7.33 4.19 -15.60
CA ILE A 230 -5.92 3.88 -15.76
C ILE A 230 -5.31 3.64 -14.38
N ASN A 231 -4.71 2.46 -14.21
CA ASN A 231 -3.86 2.15 -13.08
C ASN A 231 -2.43 2.58 -13.35
N HIS A 232 -1.83 3.31 -12.43
CA HIS A 232 -0.43 3.68 -12.44
C HIS A 232 0.30 2.80 -11.43
N SER A 233 1.21 1.97 -11.94
CA SER A 233 2.16 1.23 -11.09
C SER A 233 3.46 2.01 -11.10
N CYS A 234 3.97 2.34 -9.90
CA CYS A 234 5.11 3.24 -9.75
C CYS A 234 6.17 2.66 -8.79
N LEU A 235 7.40 3.16 -8.93
CA LEU A 235 8.51 2.91 -8.03
C LEU A 235 9.30 4.21 -7.88
N HIS A 236 9.51 4.67 -6.65
CA HIS A 236 10.24 5.89 -6.32
C HIS A 236 11.42 5.55 -5.41
N TRP A 237 12.60 6.12 -5.65
CA TRP A 237 13.80 5.88 -4.81
C TRP A 237 14.80 7.05 -4.78
N GLY A 238 14.37 8.22 -5.21
CA GLY A 238 15.13 9.45 -5.12
C GLY A 238 14.38 10.61 -5.75
N PHE A 239 14.99 11.79 -5.74
CA PHE A 239 14.41 12.95 -6.41
C PHE A 239 14.83 12.96 -7.87
N TYR A 240 13.86 13.12 -8.75
CA TYR A 240 14.14 13.46 -10.14
C TYR A 240 14.95 14.75 -10.20
N THR A 241 16.02 14.73 -10.98
CA THR A 241 16.69 15.93 -11.45
C THR A 241 16.92 15.81 -12.95
N PRO A 242 17.06 16.91 -13.72
CA PRO A 242 17.43 16.82 -15.12
C PRO A 242 18.75 16.05 -15.37
N GLN A 243 19.59 15.90 -14.34
CA GLN A 243 20.85 15.17 -14.37
C GLN A 243 20.72 13.70 -13.93
N ASP A 244 19.64 13.35 -13.22
CA ASP A 244 19.40 12.02 -12.65
C ASP A 244 17.90 11.70 -12.77
N THR A 245 17.56 11.17 -13.94
CA THR A 245 16.18 10.80 -14.32
C THR A 245 15.83 9.37 -13.91
N ASP A 246 16.79 8.59 -13.42
CA ASP A 246 16.58 7.20 -13.00
C ASP A 246 16.31 7.14 -11.49
N LYS A 247 15.21 7.79 -11.10
CA LYS A 247 14.73 7.89 -9.70
C LYS A 247 13.24 7.61 -9.54
N HIS A 248 12.58 7.40 -10.66
CA HIS A 248 11.16 7.08 -10.76
C HIS A 248 10.94 6.13 -11.92
N ARG A 249 10.10 5.10 -11.75
CA ARG A 249 9.56 4.30 -12.85
C ARG A 249 8.04 4.29 -12.80
N VAL A 250 7.38 4.35 -13.95
CA VAL A 250 5.91 4.25 -14.04
C VAL A 250 5.44 3.45 -15.25
N VAL A 251 4.30 2.76 -15.09
CA VAL A 251 3.50 2.28 -16.22
C VAL A 251 2.02 2.59 -15.95
N GLY A 252 1.41 3.33 -16.88
CA GLY A 252 -0.05 3.46 -16.96
C GLY A 252 -0.67 2.26 -17.69
N THR A 253 -1.63 1.59 -17.06
CA THR A 253 -2.34 0.44 -17.61
C THR A 253 -3.85 0.69 -17.59
N ASN A 254 -4.48 0.71 -18.76
CA ASN A 254 -5.95 0.76 -18.84
C ASN A 254 -6.56 -0.54 -18.28
N VAL A 255 -7.46 -0.42 -17.30
CA VAL A 255 -8.10 -1.57 -16.65
C VAL A 255 -9.57 -1.63 -17.00
N ALA A 256 -9.90 -2.53 -17.93
CA ALA A 256 -11.27 -2.69 -18.42
C ALA A 256 -12.27 -2.94 -17.27
N GLY A 257 -13.35 -2.16 -17.26
CA GLY A 257 -14.44 -2.27 -16.29
C GLY A 257 -14.18 -1.68 -14.91
N MET A 258 -12.99 -1.11 -14.64
CA MET A 258 -12.69 -0.46 -13.36
C MET A 258 -13.67 0.69 -13.07
N GLN A 259 -13.93 1.53 -14.06
CA GLN A 259 -14.89 2.65 -13.97
C GLN A 259 -16.33 2.21 -13.70
N SER A 260 -16.66 0.95 -14.00
CA SER A 260 -17.97 0.36 -13.73
C SER A 260 -18.06 -0.32 -12.36
N GLY A 261 -17.04 -0.16 -11.50
CA GLY A 261 -16.99 -0.75 -10.16
C GLY A 261 -16.61 -2.23 -10.14
N ARG A 262 -16.03 -2.77 -11.23
CA ARG A 262 -15.54 -4.16 -11.27
C ARG A 262 -14.44 -4.36 -10.23
N SER A 263 -14.45 -5.50 -9.54
CA SER A 263 -13.30 -5.92 -8.75
C SER A 263 -12.11 -6.29 -9.65
N VAL A 264 -10.94 -5.75 -9.34
CA VAL A 264 -9.67 -5.93 -10.05
C VAL A 264 -8.70 -6.68 -9.13
N ARG A 265 -8.00 -7.68 -9.67
CA ARG A 265 -6.97 -8.41 -8.92
C ARG A 265 -5.61 -7.79 -9.16
N PHE A 266 -4.98 -7.31 -8.10
CA PHE A 266 -3.62 -6.78 -8.10
C PHE A 266 -2.69 -7.75 -7.40
N GLU A 267 -1.49 -7.92 -7.94
CA GLU A 267 -0.44 -8.71 -7.32
C GLU A 267 0.91 -8.02 -7.51
N PHE A 268 1.71 -8.01 -6.46
CA PHE A 268 3.07 -7.50 -6.45
C PHE A 268 4.00 -8.53 -5.81
N ALA A 269 5.08 -8.89 -6.50
CA ALA A 269 6.07 -9.82 -5.95
C ALA A 269 7.46 -9.21 -5.92
N TRP A 270 8.20 -9.56 -4.88
CA TRP A 270 9.59 -9.18 -4.70
C TRP A 270 10.46 -10.41 -4.49
N TRP A 271 11.66 -10.36 -5.05
CA TRP A 271 12.76 -11.27 -4.71
C TRP A 271 14.00 -10.42 -4.48
N GLN A 272 14.46 -10.34 -3.24
CA GLN A 272 15.65 -9.61 -2.85
C GLN A 272 16.66 -10.55 -2.19
N ASP A 273 17.91 -10.47 -2.61
CA ASP A 273 19.01 -11.24 -2.03
C ASP A 273 19.50 -10.59 -0.74
N ASP A 274 19.64 -11.39 0.31
CA ASP A 274 19.96 -10.90 1.66
C ASP A 274 21.39 -10.41 1.82
N ASN A 275 22.32 -10.82 0.94
CA ASN A 275 23.73 -10.47 1.04
C ASN A 275 24.07 -9.23 0.22
N SER A 276 23.52 -9.12 -0.99
CA SER A 276 23.83 -8.06 -1.94
C SER A 276 22.82 -6.90 -1.90
N ASN A 277 21.66 -7.10 -1.25
CA ASN A 277 20.52 -6.18 -1.27
C ASN A 277 19.93 -5.93 -2.68
N GLN A 278 20.42 -6.63 -3.70
CA GLN A 278 19.88 -6.58 -5.06
C GLN A 278 18.57 -7.36 -5.11
N GLY A 279 17.64 -6.92 -5.96
CA GLY A 279 16.38 -7.61 -6.08
C GLY A 279 15.62 -7.30 -7.35
N ARG A 280 14.48 -7.97 -7.49
CA ARG A 280 13.59 -7.89 -8.65
C ARG A 280 12.15 -7.75 -8.18
N LEU A 281 11.43 -6.85 -8.82
CA LEU A 281 10.06 -6.49 -8.52
C LEU A 281 9.19 -6.69 -9.76
N VAL A 282 8.01 -7.27 -9.61
CA VAL A 282 7.05 -7.43 -10.70
C VAL A 282 5.63 -7.11 -10.22
N TRP A 283 4.89 -6.41 -11.07
CA TRP A 283 3.49 -6.04 -10.87
C TRP A 283 2.60 -6.79 -11.85
N TRP A 284 1.44 -7.23 -11.36
CA TRP A 284 0.39 -7.85 -12.15
C TRP A 284 -0.97 -7.20 -11.90
N ILE A 285 -1.75 -7.11 -12.98
CA ILE A 285 -3.17 -6.73 -12.96
C ILE A 285 -3.95 -7.82 -13.68
N ASP A 286 -4.95 -8.38 -13.01
CA ASP A 286 -5.75 -9.52 -13.48
C ASP A 286 -4.87 -10.67 -14.03
N GLY A 287 -3.79 -10.97 -13.31
CA GLY A 287 -2.83 -12.04 -13.63
C GLY A 287 -1.85 -11.72 -14.77
N LYS A 288 -1.96 -10.57 -15.43
CA LYS A 288 -1.07 -10.13 -16.51
C LYS A 288 0.05 -9.25 -15.98
N ALA A 289 1.30 -9.57 -16.30
CA ALA A 289 2.43 -8.76 -15.88
C ALA A 289 2.38 -7.42 -16.60
N VAL A 290 2.45 -6.31 -15.87
CA VAL A 290 2.34 -4.96 -16.44
C VAL A 290 3.65 -4.17 -16.35
N MET A 291 4.44 -4.41 -15.32
CA MET A 291 5.68 -3.71 -15.05
C MET A 291 6.66 -4.62 -14.31
N LYS A 292 7.96 -4.40 -14.55
CA LYS A 292 9.04 -4.84 -13.67
C LYS A 292 10.01 -3.71 -13.35
N ALA A 293 10.78 -3.89 -12.29
CA ALA A 293 11.94 -3.07 -11.98
C ALA A 293 12.93 -3.86 -11.10
N PRO A 294 14.24 -3.61 -11.21
CA PRO A 294 15.16 -4.05 -10.16
C PRO A 294 14.87 -3.27 -8.87
N VAL A 295 15.21 -3.85 -7.71
CA VAL A 295 15.25 -3.09 -6.46
C VAL A 295 16.37 -2.06 -6.58
N PRO A 296 16.10 -0.75 -6.46
CA PRO A 296 17.12 0.26 -6.62
C PRO A 296 18.17 0.23 -5.51
N ALA A 297 19.39 0.64 -5.85
CA ALA A 297 20.46 0.75 -4.85
C ALA A 297 20.10 1.82 -3.81
N GLY A 298 20.30 1.50 -2.53
CA GLY A 298 20.00 2.39 -1.41
C GLY A 298 18.56 2.30 -0.89
N THR A 299 17.64 1.67 -1.64
CA THR A 299 16.28 1.39 -1.16
C THR A 299 16.32 0.50 0.09
N ARG A 300 15.39 0.76 1.02
CA ARG A 300 15.19 -0.09 2.19
C ARG A 300 14.88 -1.53 1.74
N ARG A 301 15.22 -2.52 2.58
CA ARG A 301 14.85 -3.91 2.31
C ARG A 301 13.33 -4.03 2.19
N MET A 302 12.86 -4.74 1.16
CA MET A 302 11.42 -4.95 0.95
C MET A 302 10.76 -5.63 2.15
N ALA A 303 11.48 -6.48 2.87
CA ALA A 303 11.02 -7.11 4.11
C ALA A 303 10.56 -6.10 5.18
N ASP A 304 11.07 -4.88 5.15
CA ASP A 304 10.72 -3.81 6.11
C ASP A 304 9.56 -2.93 5.65
N PHE A 305 9.02 -3.14 4.45
CA PHE A 305 7.89 -2.35 3.96
C PHE A 305 6.58 -2.77 4.62
N VAL A 306 5.67 -1.82 4.77
CA VAL A 306 4.28 -1.99 5.19
C VAL A 306 3.34 -1.61 4.05
N VAL A 307 2.12 -2.13 4.12
CA VAL A 307 1.05 -1.85 3.17
C VAL A 307 0.31 -0.58 3.57
N LEU A 308 0.01 0.25 2.58
CA LEU A 308 -0.84 1.41 2.72
C LEU A 308 -2.08 1.30 1.84
N LEU A 309 -3.20 1.78 2.39
CA LEU A 309 -4.48 1.91 1.71
C LEU A 309 -5.05 3.30 2.03
N ASN A 310 -5.41 4.08 1.01
CA ASN A 310 -6.10 5.35 1.22
C ASN A 310 -6.97 5.75 0.02
N ILE A 311 -7.83 6.73 0.27
CA ILE A 311 -8.47 7.53 -0.79
C ILE A 311 -8.12 8.99 -0.54
N ALA A 312 -7.20 9.54 -1.31
CA ALA A 312 -6.95 10.97 -1.35
C ALA A 312 -8.06 11.69 -2.15
N MET A 313 -8.25 12.98 -1.87
CA MET A 313 -9.14 13.86 -2.62
C MET A 313 -8.36 15.08 -3.12
N GLY A 314 -8.63 15.50 -4.35
CA GLY A 314 -7.87 16.55 -5.01
C GLY A 314 -6.40 16.16 -5.18
N GLY A 315 -5.50 17.08 -4.86
CA GLY A 315 -4.07 16.89 -5.04
C GLY A 315 -3.56 17.14 -6.45
N ASN A 316 -2.23 17.12 -6.59
CA ASN A 316 -1.51 17.49 -7.81
C ASN A 316 -1.95 16.66 -9.02
N VAL A 317 -2.13 15.35 -8.84
CA VAL A 317 -2.55 14.44 -9.92
C VAL A 317 -3.98 14.70 -10.39
N CYS A 318 -4.84 15.23 -9.52
CA CYS A 318 -6.20 15.58 -9.89
C CYS A 318 -6.26 16.91 -10.66
N GLN A 319 -5.17 17.68 -10.77
CA GLN A 319 -5.07 18.90 -11.58
C GLN A 319 -6.18 19.91 -11.30
N GLY A 320 -6.50 20.11 -10.01
CA GLY A 320 -7.54 21.03 -9.56
C GLY A 320 -8.98 20.50 -9.67
N GLN A 321 -9.17 19.25 -10.14
CA GLN A 321 -10.47 18.59 -10.08
C GLN A 321 -10.84 18.30 -8.62
N MET A 322 -12.10 18.56 -8.29
CA MET A 322 -12.67 18.36 -6.96
C MET A 322 -13.78 17.31 -7.01
N PRO A 323 -13.92 16.46 -5.99
CA PRO A 323 -15.01 15.50 -5.95
C PRO A 323 -16.35 16.19 -5.79
N ARG A 324 -17.40 15.60 -6.38
CA ARG A 324 -18.78 16.01 -6.13
C ARG A 324 -19.19 15.60 -4.71
N GLU A 325 -20.18 16.29 -4.16
CA GLU A 325 -20.79 15.90 -2.88
C GLU A 325 -21.30 14.45 -2.95
N GLY A 326 -20.96 13.65 -1.93
CA GLY A 326 -21.29 12.23 -1.88
C GLY A 326 -20.24 11.39 -1.17
N THR A 327 -20.34 10.08 -1.36
CA THR A 327 -19.43 9.09 -0.76
C THR A 327 -18.79 8.21 -1.83
N TYR A 328 -17.53 7.87 -1.65
CA TYR A 328 -16.73 7.09 -2.59
C TYR A 328 -16.05 5.95 -1.84
N ASP A 329 -16.40 4.71 -2.19
CA ASP A 329 -15.95 3.52 -1.48
C ASP A 329 -14.82 2.82 -2.22
N PHE A 330 -13.73 2.60 -1.49
CA PHE A 330 -12.67 1.66 -1.84
C PHE A 330 -12.90 0.38 -1.04
N VAL A 331 -13.29 -0.68 -1.75
CA VAL A 331 -13.61 -1.98 -1.16
C VAL A 331 -12.46 -2.96 -1.36
N VAL A 332 -11.92 -3.46 -0.25
CA VAL A 332 -10.91 -4.53 -0.22
C VAL A 332 -11.64 -5.84 0.04
N HIS A 333 -11.78 -6.65 -1.01
CA HIS A 333 -12.46 -7.95 -0.94
C HIS A 333 -11.55 -9.05 -0.40
N GLU A 334 -10.26 -8.97 -0.76
CA GLU A 334 -9.21 -9.88 -0.31
C GLU A 334 -7.91 -9.08 -0.21
N LEU A 335 -7.10 -9.36 0.80
CA LEU A 335 -5.71 -8.95 0.88
C LEU A 335 -4.92 -10.06 1.58
N LYS A 336 -3.75 -10.43 1.07
CA LYS A 336 -2.91 -11.49 1.67
C LYS A 336 -1.46 -11.39 1.22
N MET A 337 -0.56 -11.83 2.08
CA MET A 337 0.85 -12.02 1.79
C MET A 337 1.17 -13.51 1.67
N LEU A 338 1.91 -13.87 0.63
CA LEU A 338 2.19 -15.23 0.19
C LEU A 338 3.69 -15.48 0.11
N GLU A 339 4.13 -16.70 0.43
CA GLU A 339 5.53 -17.15 0.30
C GLU A 339 5.99 -17.22 -1.18
N GLU A 340 5.06 -17.26 -2.13
CA GLU A 340 5.32 -17.22 -3.57
C GLU A 340 4.16 -16.60 -4.38
N PRO A 341 4.41 -16.12 -5.62
CA PRO A 341 3.37 -15.59 -6.50
C PRO A 341 2.26 -16.59 -6.84
N GLU A 342 1.05 -16.09 -7.07
CA GLU A 342 -0.08 -16.93 -7.46
C GLU A 342 0.09 -17.52 -8.87
N SER A 343 -0.67 -18.58 -9.14
CA SER A 343 -0.82 -19.15 -10.49
C SER A 343 0.50 -19.56 -11.17
N GLY A 344 1.44 -20.14 -10.42
CA GLY A 344 2.69 -20.69 -10.95
C GLY A 344 3.96 -20.30 -10.20
N GLY A 345 3.85 -19.62 -9.05
CA GLY A 345 4.95 -19.39 -8.12
C GLY A 345 6.13 -18.67 -8.74
N TRP A 346 7.32 -19.00 -8.25
CA TRP A 346 8.57 -18.41 -8.74
C TRP A 346 8.87 -18.76 -10.21
N ALA A 347 8.33 -19.85 -10.75
CA ALA A 347 8.48 -20.16 -12.17
C ALA A 347 7.74 -19.14 -13.06
N LYS A 348 6.54 -18.71 -12.66
CA LYS A 348 5.80 -17.63 -13.32
C LYS A 348 6.55 -16.30 -13.18
N PHE A 349 7.04 -15.98 -11.99
CA PHE A 349 7.86 -14.79 -11.74
C PHE A 349 9.03 -14.70 -12.72
N GLU A 350 9.84 -15.77 -12.83
CA GLU A 350 11.00 -15.79 -13.74
C GLU A 350 10.62 -15.64 -15.20
N LYS A 351 9.56 -16.33 -15.63
CA LYS A 351 9.05 -16.27 -16.99
C LYS A 351 8.59 -14.85 -17.34
N ASP A 352 7.82 -14.21 -16.46
CA ASP A 352 7.27 -12.88 -16.68
C ASP A 352 8.36 -11.81 -16.55
N TRP A 353 9.27 -11.91 -15.58
CA TRP A 353 10.43 -11.02 -15.43
C TRP A 353 11.25 -10.89 -16.71
N ARG A 354 11.44 -12.00 -17.44
CA ARG A 354 12.19 -12.02 -18.71
C ARG A 354 11.47 -11.30 -19.85
N LYS A 355 10.15 -11.10 -19.77
CA LYS A 355 9.31 -10.65 -20.89
C LYS A 355 8.63 -9.31 -20.67
N VAL A 356 8.15 -9.07 -19.45
CA VAL A 356 7.44 -7.83 -19.12
C VAL A 356 8.39 -6.65 -19.26
N ARG A 357 7.84 -5.51 -19.67
CA ARG A 357 8.58 -4.26 -19.81
C ARG A 357 9.04 -3.74 -18.46
N GLU A 358 10.17 -3.03 -18.47
CA GLU A 358 10.48 -2.12 -17.36
C GLU A 358 9.53 -0.92 -17.38
N GLY A 359 9.34 -0.30 -16.22
CA GLY A 359 8.64 0.98 -16.15
C GLY A 359 9.43 2.10 -16.84
N ASP A 360 8.71 3.08 -17.33
CA ASP A 360 9.26 4.24 -18.03
C ASP A 360 9.96 5.15 -17.01
N LYS A 361 11.16 5.61 -17.34
CA LYS A 361 11.83 6.67 -16.58
C LYS A 361 11.09 7.97 -16.83
N ILE A 362 10.74 8.70 -15.77
CA ILE A 362 10.14 10.03 -15.89
C ILE A 362 10.93 11.05 -15.10
#